data_AF-A0A6C0IJM1-F1
#
_entry.id   AF-A0A6C0IJM1-F1
#
_cell.length_a   1.000
_cell.length_b   1.000
_cell.length_c   1.000
_cell.angle_alpha   90.00
_cell.angle_beta   90.00
_cell.angle_gamma   90.00
#
_symmetry.space_group_name_H-M   'P 1'
#
loop_
_entity.id
_entity.type
_entity.pdbx_description
1 polymer ?
#
loop_
_entity_poly.entity_id
_entity_poly.type
_entity_poly.pdbx_seq_one_letter_code
_entity_poly.pdbx_strand_id
1 'polypeptide(L)'
;MNTLPVCNQESTLSSIQNETLYTYPTTNTDEDRYTIDELEKRRTIVGETEPESQHMPKYILGNTLYVVVFVIIIPAIMIHQHVSSEFILAYMPNVDMLATILGYDGGPMNMWRYLYNPNNFTIFGFANTTFINYLALLGLTYVIASTTHEKRSWEYGWAGAFIALFLTYLLPGNPIVILQNKIEEKLEKPLGITHEHRERRYIFIVTIGIAMAAMLILLEASIIKVSRPYLVRMIKYLTIKLK
;
A
#
# COMPACT_ATOMS: atom_id res chain seq x y z
N MET A 1 37.10 55.06 48.93
CA MET A 1 36.22 54.46 49.95
C MET A 1 35.00 53.88 49.23
N ASN A 2 34.84 52.57 49.38
CA ASN A 2 33.63 51.77 49.20
C ASN A 2 32.93 51.78 47.82
N THR A 3 33.44 50.85 47.00
CA THR A 3 32.71 49.88 46.17
C THR A 3 31.19 49.82 46.36
N LEU A 4 30.46 50.10 45.28
CA LEU A 4 29.16 49.49 45.01
C LEU A 4 29.32 48.58 43.77
N PRO A 5 28.86 47.32 43.82
CA PRO A 5 28.89 46.46 42.64
C PRO A 5 27.76 46.85 41.68
N VAL A 6 28.14 47.10 40.42
CA VAL A 6 27.24 47.12 39.28
C VAL A 6 26.82 45.68 39.00
N CYS A 7 25.53 45.40 39.10
CA CYS A 7 24.95 44.12 38.69
C CYS A 7 24.88 44.13 37.16
N ASN A 8 25.72 43.31 36.50
CA ASN A 8 25.66 43.10 35.05
C ASN A 8 24.30 42.48 34.68
N GLN A 9 23.52 43.20 33.89
CA GLN A 9 22.47 42.63 33.05
C GLN A 9 23.13 41.97 31.85
N GLU A 10 23.41 40.67 31.94
CA GLU A 10 23.60 39.81 30.78
C GLU A 10 23.30 38.37 31.22
N SER A 11 22.18 37.81 30.74
CA SER A 11 21.81 36.37 30.66
C SER A 11 20.37 36.07 31.08
N THR A 12 19.39 36.62 30.37
CA THR A 12 18.02 36.10 30.39
C THR A 12 17.46 36.01 28.98
N LEU A 13 18.03 35.12 28.16
CA LEU A 13 17.39 34.62 26.94
C LEU A 13 17.99 33.27 26.51
N SER A 14 18.14 32.35 27.46
CA SER A 14 18.53 30.96 27.16
C SER A 14 17.91 29.96 28.13
N SER A 15 16.65 30.17 28.52
CA SER A 15 15.94 29.29 29.47
C SER A 15 14.57 28.82 28.99
N ILE A 16 14.39 28.66 27.68
CA ILE A 16 13.27 27.89 27.11
C ILE A 16 13.79 26.96 26.01
N GLN A 17 14.63 26.01 26.41
CA GLN A 17 14.82 24.73 25.71
C GLN A 17 14.90 23.63 26.78
N ASN A 18 13.81 23.47 27.53
CA ASN A 18 13.53 22.21 28.21
C ASN A 18 12.95 21.26 27.16
N GLU A 19 13.80 20.74 26.28
CA GLU A 19 13.50 19.49 25.61
C GLU A 19 13.74 18.37 26.61
N THR A 20 12.65 17.71 26.96
CA THR A 20 12.62 16.48 27.74
C THR A 20 13.51 15.43 27.07
N LEU A 21 14.74 15.33 27.57
CA LEU A 21 15.67 14.25 27.29
C LEU A 21 15.05 12.93 27.80
N TYR A 22 14.34 12.21 26.94
CA TYR A 22 13.93 10.84 27.21
C TYR A 22 15.18 9.94 27.17
N THR A 23 15.88 9.85 28.30
CA THR A 23 16.91 8.83 28.51
C THR A 23 16.23 7.48 28.72
N TYR A 24 16.31 6.61 27.70
CA TYR A 24 16.00 5.19 27.84
C TYR A 24 17.12 4.50 28.65
N PRO A 25 16.81 3.53 29.51
CA PRO A 25 17.83 2.79 30.23
C PRO A 25 18.57 1.86 29.26
N THR A 26 19.84 2.18 28.99
CA THR A 26 20.74 1.35 28.19
C THR A 26 21.30 0.21 29.05
N THR A 27 20.97 -1.03 28.70
CA THR A 27 21.72 -2.20 29.13
C THR A 27 23.09 -2.21 28.44
N ASN A 28 24.16 -2.37 29.22
CA ASN A 28 25.56 -2.34 28.83
C ASN A 28 25.90 -3.19 27.59
N THR A 29 26.37 -2.54 26.54
CA THR A 29 27.48 -2.93 25.65
C THR A 29 27.84 -1.73 24.77
N ASP A 30 29.11 -1.33 24.76
CA ASP A 30 29.67 -0.12 24.14
C ASP A 30 29.75 -0.14 22.60
N GLU A 31 28.67 -0.49 21.90
CA GLU A 31 28.57 -0.27 20.45
C GLU A 31 27.20 0.34 20.11
N ASP A 32 27.22 1.40 19.30
CA ASP A 32 26.08 2.10 18.70
C ASP A 32 25.32 3.15 19.53
N ARG A 33 26.00 4.24 19.92
CA ARG A 33 25.31 5.52 20.14
C ARG A 33 25.04 6.20 18.79
N TYR A 34 23.94 5.86 18.14
CA TYR A 34 23.45 6.61 16.98
C TYR A 34 23.10 8.04 17.42
N THR A 35 23.56 9.03 16.67
CA THR A 35 23.15 10.43 16.88
C THR A 35 21.67 10.60 16.54
N ILE A 36 20.99 11.59 17.13
CA ILE A 36 19.58 11.88 16.82
C ILE A 36 19.40 12.11 15.31
N ASP A 37 20.35 12.81 14.66
CA ASP A 37 20.39 12.99 13.21
C ASP A 37 20.49 11.67 12.44
N GLU A 38 21.27 10.69 12.89
CA GLU A 38 21.33 9.37 12.24
C GLU A 38 20.04 8.57 12.45
N LEU A 39 19.41 8.70 13.61
CA LEU A 39 18.09 8.13 13.87
C LEU A 39 17.02 8.80 13.02
N GLU A 40 17.08 10.11 12.80
CA GLU A 40 16.19 10.86 11.91
C GLU A 40 16.43 10.52 10.44
N LYS A 41 17.68 10.38 10.01
CA LYS A 41 18.04 9.95 8.65
C LYS A 41 17.62 8.50 8.38
N ARG A 42 17.62 7.64 9.42
CA ARG A 42 17.03 6.28 9.36
C ARG A 42 15.50 6.27 9.47
N ARG A 43 14.88 7.27 10.10
CA ARG A 43 13.42 7.49 10.15
C ARG A 43 12.89 8.15 8.88
N THR A 44 13.75 8.76 8.08
CA THR A 44 13.37 9.29 6.77
C THR A 44 13.24 8.10 5.84
N ILE A 45 12.02 7.54 5.76
CA ILE A 45 11.65 6.39 4.91
C ILE A 45 11.83 6.71 3.41
N VAL A 46 12.16 7.96 3.08
CA VAL A 46 12.37 8.45 1.74
C VAL A 46 13.85 8.79 1.55
N GLY A 47 14.59 7.94 0.87
CA GLY A 47 15.92 8.20 0.38
C GLY A 47 15.92 9.28 -0.71
N GLU A 48 16.91 10.17 -0.65
CA GLU A 48 17.12 11.30 -1.58
C GLU A 48 17.47 10.89 -3.02
N THR A 49 17.46 9.61 -3.36
CA THR A 49 17.78 9.15 -4.72
C THR A 49 16.57 9.34 -5.64
N GLU A 50 16.41 10.55 -6.15
CA GLU A 50 15.46 10.86 -7.22
C GLU A 50 15.76 10.00 -8.48
N PRO A 51 14.71 9.52 -9.18
CA PRO A 51 14.90 8.89 -10.48
C PRO A 51 15.56 9.85 -11.47
N GLU A 52 16.43 9.31 -12.32
CA GLU A 52 17.08 10.11 -13.36
C GLU A 52 16.04 10.72 -14.30
N SER A 53 16.07 12.06 -14.45
CA SER A 53 15.02 12.85 -15.12
C SER A 53 14.73 12.38 -16.56
N GLN A 54 15.73 11.82 -17.24
CA GLN A 54 15.61 11.31 -18.61
C GLN A 54 14.62 10.13 -18.75
N HIS A 55 14.38 9.39 -17.66
CA HIS A 55 13.47 8.24 -17.65
C HIS A 55 12.11 8.54 -17.01
N MET A 56 11.90 9.75 -16.51
CA MET A 56 10.63 10.16 -15.88
C MET A 56 9.40 10.01 -16.78
N PRO A 57 9.42 10.43 -18.07
CA PRO A 57 8.25 10.30 -18.94
C PRO A 57 7.76 8.85 -19.07
N LYS A 58 8.70 7.91 -19.04
CA LYS A 58 8.43 6.48 -19.15
C LYS A 58 7.75 5.92 -17.90
N TYR A 59 8.16 6.36 -16.71
CA TYR A 59 7.52 5.95 -15.47
C TYR A 59 6.12 6.57 -15.32
N ILE A 60 5.96 7.83 -15.72
CA ILE A 60 4.66 8.51 -15.76
C ILE A 60 3.72 7.79 -16.73
N LEU A 61 4.21 7.41 -17.91
CA LEU A 61 3.44 6.63 -18.88
C LEU A 61 3.04 5.26 -18.31
N GLY A 62 3.95 4.58 -17.61
CA GLY A 62 3.68 3.30 -16.96
C GLY A 62 2.58 3.38 -15.90
N ASN A 63 2.64 4.40 -15.03
CA ASN A 63 1.62 4.67 -14.03
C ASN A 63 0.27 5.04 -14.66
N THR A 64 0.29 5.92 -15.66
CA THR A 64 -0.92 6.34 -16.38
C THR A 64 -1.60 5.16 -17.05
N LEU A 65 -0.84 4.30 -17.74
CA LEU A 65 -1.36 3.09 -18.36
C LEU A 65 -2.01 2.16 -17.34
N TYR A 66 -1.36 1.98 -16.18
CA TYR A 66 -1.90 1.16 -15.11
C TYR A 66 -3.24 1.71 -14.58
N VAL A 67 -3.31 3.02 -14.27
CA VAL A 67 -4.54 3.65 -13.78
C VAL A 67 -5.67 3.52 -14.80
N VAL A 68 -5.40 3.84 -16.07
CA VAL A 68 -6.40 3.75 -17.14
C VAL A 68 -6.93 2.33 -17.28
N VAL A 69 -6.06 1.31 -17.31
CA VAL A 69 -6.49 -0.07 -17.53
C VAL A 69 -7.11 -0.68 -16.29
N PHE A 70 -6.41 -0.67 -15.16
CA PHE A 70 -6.77 -1.45 -13.97
C PHE A 70 -7.71 -0.72 -13.01
N VAL A 71 -7.63 0.61 -12.93
CA VAL A 71 -8.47 1.39 -12.02
C VAL A 71 -9.73 1.90 -12.71
N ILE A 72 -9.67 2.19 -14.01
CA ILE A 72 -10.80 2.76 -14.76
C ILE A 72 -11.48 1.72 -15.65
N ILE A 73 -10.78 1.17 -16.65
CA ILE A 73 -11.39 0.32 -17.68
C ILE A 73 -11.95 -0.97 -17.10
N ILE A 74 -11.17 -1.72 -16.29
CA ILE A 74 -11.63 -3.00 -15.73
C ILE A 74 -12.87 -2.82 -14.86
N PRO A 75 -12.89 -1.93 -13.84
CA PRO A 75 -14.11 -1.68 -13.06
C PRO A 75 -15.29 -1.17 -13.90
N ALA A 76 -15.04 -0.31 -14.88
CA ALA A 76 -16.09 0.18 -15.78
C ALA A 76 -16.74 -0.95 -16.58
N ILE A 77 -15.93 -1.89 -17.10
CA ILE A 77 -16.42 -3.09 -17.79
C ILE A 77 -17.22 -3.97 -16.82
N MET A 78 -16.73 -4.20 -15.60
CA MET A 78 -17.44 -5.01 -14.60
C MET A 78 -18.81 -4.41 -14.26
N ILE A 79 -18.89 -3.09 -14.10
CA ILE A 79 -20.14 -2.37 -13.83
C ILE A 79 -21.09 -2.48 -15.03
N HIS A 80 -20.59 -2.25 -16.24
CA HIS A 80 -21.39 -2.32 -17.47
C HIS A 80 -21.93 -3.73 -17.74
N GLN A 81 -21.18 -4.78 -17.38
CA GLN A 81 -21.61 -6.17 -17.52
C GLN A 81 -22.47 -6.68 -16.35
N HIS A 82 -22.88 -5.81 -15.42
CA HIS A 82 -23.67 -6.16 -14.24
C HIS A 82 -23.03 -7.27 -13.39
N VAL A 83 -21.70 -7.26 -13.28
CA VAL A 83 -20.99 -8.15 -12.35
C VAL A 83 -21.45 -7.86 -10.91
N SER A 84 -21.61 -8.91 -10.12
CA SER A 84 -22.12 -8.77 -8.75
C SER A 84 -21.23 -7.86 -7.90
N SER A 85 -21.87 -7.04 -7.06
CA SER A 85 -21.21 -6.02 -6.25
C SER A 85 -20.08 -6.57 -5.36
N GLU A 86 -20.20 -7.83 -4.96
CA GLU A 86 -19.24 -8.57 -4.16
C GLU A 86 -17.89 -8.70 -4.86
N PHE A 87 -17.88 -8.91 -6.19
CA PHE A 87 -16.64 -8.98 -6.96
C PHE A 87 -15.97 -7.62 -7.10
N ILE A 88 -16.74 -6.56 -7.35
CA ILE A 88 -16.19 -5.21 -7.45
C ILE A 88 -15.66 -4.77 -6.07
N LEU A 89 -16.36 -5.13 -4.99
CA LEU A 89 -15.94 -4.85 -3.62
C LEU A 89 -14.68 -5.64 -3.21
N ALA A 90 -14.47 -6.84 -3.75
CA ALA A 90 -13.22 -7.57 -3.59
C ALA A 90 -12.10 -7.05 -4.51
N TYR A 91 -12.43 -6.57 -5.70
CA TYR A 91 -11.44 -6.10 -6.68
C TYR A 91 -10.82 -4.76 -6.28
N MET A 92 -11.64 -3.73 -5.98
CA MET A 92 -11.15 -2.37 -5.73
C MET A 92 -10.10 -2.25 -4.62
N PRO A 93 -10.25 -2.89 -3.44
CA PRO A 93 -9.24 -2.78 -2.39
C PRO A 93 -7.94 -3.54 -2.71
N ASN A 94 -7.96 -4.44 -3.71
CA ASN A 94 -6.83 -5.28 -4.12
C ASN A 94 -6.13 -4.79 -5.40
N VAL A 95 -6.44 -3.59 -5.90
CA VAL A 95 -5.78 -3.07 -7.12
C VAL A 95 -4.28 -2.83 -6.89
N ASP A 96 -3.89 -2.44 -5.67
CA ASP A 96 -2.49 -2.25 -5.26
C ASP A 96 -1.64 -3.52 -5.42
N MET A 97 -2.23 -4.68 -5.11
CA MET A 97 -1.64 -6.00 -5.31
C MET A 97 -1.36 -6.27 -6.79
N LEU A 98 -2.26 -5.85 -7.70
CA LEU A 98 -2.03 -5.93 -9.14
C LEU A 98 -0.88 -5.01 -9.59
N ALA A 99 -0.77 -3.81 -9.02
CA ALA A 99 0.34 -2.90 -9.28
C ALA A 99 1.68 -3.53 -8.85
N THR A 100 1.69 -4.20 -7.70
CA THR A 100 2.84 -4.93 -7.17
C THR A 100 3.28 -6.04 -8.13
N ILE A 101 2.34 -6.84 -8.63
CA ILE A 101 2.61 -7.94 -9.56
C ILE A 101 3.21 -7.42 -10.87
N LEU A 102 2.63 -6.35 -11.43
CA LEU A 102 3.10 -5.76 -12.68
C LEU A 102 4.46 -5.08 -12.51
N GLY A 103 4.69 -4.45 -11.36
CA GLY A 103 5.95 -3.82 -10.99
C GLY A 103 7.12 -4.77 -10.76
N TYR A 104 6.89 -6.09 -10.78
CA TYR A 104 7.92 -7.11 -10.65
C TYR A 104 9.06 -6.89 -11.67
N ASP A 105 10.32 -6.88 -11.21
CA ASP A 105 11.50 -6.53 -12.03
C ASP A 105 11.32 -5.23 -12.86
N GLY A 106 10.48 -4.31 -12.40
CA GLY A 106 10.18 -3.03 -13.04
C GLY A 106 9.37 -3.09 -14.34
N GLY A 107 8.85 -4.25 -14.74
CA GLY A 107 7.97 -4.35 -15.91
C GLY A 107 8.68 -4.31 -17.26
N PRO A 108 7.92 -4.40 -18.37
CA PRO A 108 8.44 -4.29 -19.71
C PRO A 108 9.20 -2.98 -19.88
N MET A 109 10.40 -3.06 -20.44
CA MET A 109 11.29 -1.92 -20.59
C MET A 109 11.62 -1.19 -19.27
N ASN A 110 11.31 -1.65 -18.06
CA ASN A 110 11.41 -0.90 -16.79
C ASN A 110 10.37 0.23 -16.60
N MET A 111 9.27 0.27 -17.36
CA MET A 111 8.27 1.34 -17.22
C MET A 111 7.48 1.30 -15.90
N TRP A 112 7.44 0.16 -15.22
CA TRP A 112 6.74 -0.06 -13.97
C TRP A 112 7.66 -0.13 -12.74
N ARG A 113 8.93 0.27 -12.87
CA ARG A 113 9.94 0.27 -11.79
C ARG A 113 9.49 0.99 -10.51
N TYR A 114 8.71 2.05 -10.67
CA TYR A 114 8.17 2.86 -9.57
C TYR A 114 6.65 2.79 -9.50
N LEU A 115 6.03 1.78 -10.11
CA LEU A 115 4.58 1.63 -10.09
C LEU A 115 4.10 1.33 -8.67
N TYR A 116 4.60 0.25 -8.09
CA TYR A 116 4.34 -0.11 -6.71
C TYR A 116 5.45 -1.06 -6.23
N ASN A 117 6.36 -0.54 -5.41
CA ASN A 117 7.39 -1.36 -4.78
C ASN A 117 7.52 -0.90 -3.32
N PRO A 118 7.16 -1.76 -2.35
CA PRO A 118 7.23 -1.41 -0.94
C PRO A 118 8.66 -1.11 -0.46
N ASN A 119 9.69 -1.51 -1.22
CA ASN A 119 11.09 -1.29 -0.91
C ASN A 119 11.70 -0.09 -1.67
N ASN A 120 10.92 0.68 -2.43
CA ASN A 120 11.44 1.87 -3.11
C ASN A 120 11.48 3.06 -2.14
N PHE A 121 12.69 3.48 -1.79
CA PHE A 121 12.92 4.64 -0.93
C PHE A 121 12.83 5.98 -1.68
N THR A 122 12.55 6.03 -2.98
CA THR A 122 12.52 7.30 -3.74
C THR A 122 11.21 8.09 -3.48
N ILE A 123 11.24 9.43 -3.46
CA ILE A 123 10.03 10.29 -3.33
C ILE A 123 8.98 9.92 -4.37
N PHE A 124 9.38 9.74 -5.63
CA PHE A 124 8.48 9.39 -6.72
C PHE A 124 7.79 8.03 -6.50
N GLY A 125 8.56 7.00 -6.12
CA GLY A 125 8.02 5.67 -5.80
C GLY A 125 7.08 5.69 -4.60
N PHE A 126 7.40 6.46 -3.56
CA PHE A 126 6.51 6.67 -2.41
C PHE A 126 5.20 7.33 -2.84
N ALA A 127 5.27 8.44 -3.58
CA ALA A 127 4.10 9.16 -4.07
C ALA A 127 3.18 8.28 -4.93
N ASN A 128 3.73 7.46 -5.84
CA ASN A 128 2.95 6.52 -6.63
C ASN A 128 2.29 5.43 -5.78
N THR A 129 3.03 4.85 -4.84
CA THR A 129 2.51 3.82 -3.92
C THR A 129 1.34 4.38 -3.11
N THR A 130 1.50 5.57 -2.53
CA THR A 130 0.43 6.28 -1.81
C THR A 130 -0.75 6.61 -2.72
N PHE A 131 -0.50 7.05 -3.94
CA PHE A 131 -1.54 7.39 -4.91
C PHE A 131 -2.38 6.16 -5.30
N ILE A 132 -1.75 5.02 -5.58
CA ILE A 132 -2.45 3.77 -5.91
C ILE A 132 -3.28 3.29 -4.70
N ASN A 133 -2.72 3.35 -3.49
CA ASN A 133 -3.45 3.00 -2.27
C ASN A 133 -4.65 3.92 -2.03
N TYR A 134 -4.50 5.21 -2.29
CA TYR A 134 -5.61 6.16 -2.24
C TYR A 134 -6.70 5.83 -3.26
N LEU A 135 -6.34 5.47 -4.50
CA LEU A 135 -7.30 5.03 -5.53
C LEU A 135 -8.03 3.74 -5.14
N ALA A 136 -7.36 2.79 -4.50
CA ALA A 136 -7.97 1.55 -4.00
C ALA A 136 -9.08 1.86 -2.97
N LEU A 137 -8.78 2.75 -2.00
CA LEU A 137 -9.74 3.19 -0.99
C LEU A 137 -10.89 4.03 -1.59
N LEU A 138 -10.60 4.91 -2.55
CA LEU A 138 -11.62 5.68 -3.26
C LEU A 138 -12.57 4.74 -4.03
N GLY A 139 -12.01 3.73 -4.70
CA GLY A 139 -12.78 2.67 -5.34
C GLY A 139 -13.69 1.92 -4.37
N LEU A 140 -13.13 1.48 -3.23
CA LEU A 140 -13.89 0.79 -2.19
C LEU A 140 -15.06 1.65 -1.67
N THR A 141 -14.80 2.92 -1.36
CA THR A 141 -15.84 3.85 -0.88
C THR A 141 -16.93 4.10 -1.91
N TYR A 142 -16.58 4.22 -3.20
CA TYR A 142 -17.55 4.31 -4.28
C TYR A 142 -18.46 3.08 -4.33
N VAL A 143 -17.90 1.86 -4.26
CA VAL A 143 -18.70 0.62 -4.30
C VAL A 143 -19.63 0.52 -3.09
N ILE A 144 -19.18 0.91 -1.90
CA ILE A 144 -20.02 0.94 -0.69
C ILE A 144 -21.17 1.93 -0.87
N ALA A 145 -20.89 3.16 -1.33
CA ALA A 145 -21.92 4.17 -1.56
C ALA A 145 -22.95 3.71 -2.61
N SER A 146 -22.47 3.17 -3.73
CA SER A 146 -23.32 2.68 -4.82
C SER A 146 -24.20 1.51 -4.35
N THR A 147 -23.65 0.55 -3.61
CA THR A 147 -24.41 -0.61 -3.11
C THR A 147 -25.42 -0.24 -2.03
N THR A 148 -25.07 0.69 -1.13
CA THR A 148 -26.01 1.26 -0.17
C THR A 148 -27.19 1.94 -0.85
N HIS A 149 -26.91 2.72 -1.91
CA HIS A 149 -27.95 3.40 -2.69
C HIS A 149 -28.85 2.39 -3.43
N GLU A 150 -28.27 1.43 -4.14
CA GLU A 150 -29.02 0.42 -4.92
C GLU A 150 -29.89 -0.48 -4.03
N LYS A 151 -29.37 -0.95 -2.91
CA LYS A 151 -30.09 -1.84 -1.98
C LYS A 151 -30.93 -1.11 -0.95
N ARG A 152 -30.87 0.24 -0.92
CA ARG A 152 -31.54 1.11 0.06
C ARG A 152 -31.31 0.66 1.51
N SER A 153 -30.12 0.15 1.81
CA SER A 153 -29.73 -0.34 3.14
C SER A 153 -28.28 0.03 3.41
N TRP A 154 -28.09 0.90 4.40
CA TRP A 154 -26.76 1.26 4.88
C TRP A 154 -26.09 0.04 5.54
N GLU A 155 -26.87 -0.81 6.22
CA GLU A 155 -26.38 -2.04 6.86
C GLU A 155 -25.76 -2.99 5.84
N TYR A 156 -26.37 -3.09 4.66
CA TYR A 156 -25.88 -3.96 3.59
C TYR A 156 -24.54 -3.49 3.03
N GLY A 157 -24.40 -2.19 2.72
CA GLY A 157 -23.15 -1.62 2.22
C GLY A 157 -22.02 -1.72 3.25
N TRP A 158 -22.30 -1.34 4.50
CA TRP A 158 -21.32 -1.39 5.58
C TRP A 158 -20.93 -2.82 5.97
N ALA A 159 -21.85 -3.79 5.95
CA ALA A 159 -21.51 -5.20 6.15
C ALA A 159 -20.51 -5.69 5.10
N GLY A 160 -20.68 -5.29 3.84
CA GLY A 160 -19.71 -5.54 2.78
C GLY A 160 -18.36 -4.90 3.09
N ALA A 161 -18.37 -3.60 3.44
CA ALA A 161 -17.17 -2.83 3.76
C ALA A 161 -16.36 -3.49 4.88
N PHE A 162 -17.02 -3.90 5.98
CA PHE A 162 -16.35 -4.55 7.11
C PHE A 162 -15.65 -5.83 6.69
N ILE A 163 -16.28 -6.67 5.86
CA ILE A 163 -15.66 -7.92 5.39
C ILE A 163 -14.50 -7.61 4.46
N ALA A 164 -14.69 -6.71 3.49
CA ALA A 164 -13.67 -6.36 2.52
C ALA A 164 -12.43 -5.77 3.21
N LEU A 165 -12.61 -4.78 4.10
CA LEU A 165 -11.52 -4.21 4.88
C LEU A 165 -10.83 -5.28 5.74
N PHE A 166 -11.61 -6.13 6.42
CA PHE A 166 -11.03 -7.20 7.22
C PHE A 166 -10.16 -8.14 6.37
N LEU A 167 -10.63 -8.57 5.20
CA LEU A 167 -9.89 -9.47 4.33
C LEU A 167 -8.63 -8.82 3.75
N THR A 168 -8.73 -7.63 3.16
CA THR A 168 -7.60 -6.96 2.52
C THR A 168 -6.51 -6.58 3.53
N TYR A 169 -6.87 -6.18 4.76
CA TYR A 169 -5.87 -5.90 5.79
C TYR A 169 -5.24 -7.15 6.41
N LEU A 170 -5.96 -8.28 6.46
CA LEU A 170 -5.41 -9.55 6.97
C LEU A 170 -4.56 -10.31 5.96
N LEU A 171 -4.81 -10.12 4.67
CA LEU A 171 -4.02 -10.67 3.57
C LEU A 171 -3.21 -9.54 2.92
N PRO A 172 -2.16 -9.01 3.59
CA PRO A 172 -1.31 -8.00 2.99
C PRO A 172 -0.73 -8.54 1.69
N GLY A 173 -0.44 -7.70 0.69
CA GLY A 173 0.11 -8.14 -0.62
C GLY A 173 1.52 -8.79 -0.58
N ASN A 174 2.18 -8.80 0.58
CA ASN A 174 3.53 -9.34 0.77
C ASN A 174 3.72 -10.83 0.39
N PRO A 175 2.77 -11.76 0.64
CA PRO A 175 2.88 -13.15 0.23
C PRO A 175 3.04 -13.32 -1.28
N ILE A 176 2.47 -12.43 -2.09
CA ILE A 176 2.60 -12.49 -3.55
C ILE A 176 4.01 -12.14 -3.98
N VAL A 177 4.62 -11.10 -3.41
CA VAL A 177 6.02 -10.75 -3.68
C VAL A 177 6.95 -11.89 -3.29
N ILE A 178 6.77 -12.45 -2.08
CA ILE A 178 7.55 -13.59 -1.60
C ILE A 178 7.42 -14.78 -2.56
N LEU A 179 6.22 -15.02 -3.07
CA LEU A 179 5.98 -16.13 -3.96
C LEU A 179 6.54 -15.90 -5.37
N GLN A 180 6.42 -14.68 -5.92
CA GLN A 180 7.05 -14.32 -7.20
C GLN A 180 8.57 -14.55 -7.13
N ASN A 181 9.22 -14.15 -6.03
CA ASN A 181 10.64 -14.40 -5.79
C ASN A 181 10.96 -15.90 -5.64
N LYS A 182 10.10 -16.68 -4.96
CA LYS A 182 10.27 -18.14 -4.86
C LYS A 182 10.08 -18.85 -6.20
N ILE A 183 9.18 -18.36 -7.04
CA ILE A 183 8.97 -18.89 -8.39
C ILE A 183 10.20 -18.57 -9.25
N GLU A 184 10.74 -17.36 -9.16
CA GLU A 184 12.00 -16.97 -9.81
C GLU A 184 13.15 -17.90 -9.42
N GLU A 185 13.39 -18.09 -8.13
CA GLU A 185 14.47 -18.97 -7.64
C GLU A 185 14.31 -20.41 -8.16
N LYS A 186 13.08 -20.90 -8.24
CA LYS A 186 12.76 -22.23 -8.78
C LYS A 186 12.85 -22.30 -10.31
N LEU A 187 12.82 -21.19 -11.03
CA LEU A 187 13.02 -21.13 -12.49
C LEU A 187 14.51 -21.05 -12.81
N GLU A 188 15.29 -20.29 -12.04
CA GLU A 188 16.71 -20.09 -12.29
C GLU A 188 17.54 -21.36 -12.02
N LYS A 189 17.23 -22.10 -10.94
CA LYS A 189 18.02 -23.28 -10.54
C LYS A 189 17.95 -24.50 -11.49
N PRO A 190 16.78 -24.90 -12.02
CA PRO A 190 16.67 -26.10 -12.87
C PRO A 190 16.59 -25.82 -14.38
N LEU A 191 16.17 -24.63 -14.83
CA LEU A 191 15.94 -24.35 -16.26
C LEU A 191 17.02 -23.46 -16.91
N GLY A 192 17.98 -22.95 -16.15
CA GLY A 192 19.08 -22.14 -16.70
C GLY A 192 18.61 -20.90 -17.46
N ILE A 193 17.42 -20.37 -17.13
CA ILE A 193 16.89 -19.13 -17.70
C ILE A 193 17.69 -17.98 -17.09
N THR A 194 18.91 -17.79 -17.59
CA THR A 194 19.82 -16.71 -17.21
C THR A 194 19.29 -15.37 -17.76
N HIS A 195 19.92 -14.25 -17.34
CA HIS A 195 19.61 -12.86 -17.70
C HIS A 195 19.34 -12.58 -19.19
N GLU A 196 19.75 -13.45 -20.12
CA GLU A 196 19.46 -13.35 -21.55
C GLU A 196 17.95 -13.34 -21.90
N HIS A 197 17.09 -13.93 -21.07
CA HIS A 197 15.65 -14.05 -21.36
C HIS A 197 14.76 -13.28 -20.37
N ARG A 198 15.23 -12.11 -19.92
CA ARG A 198 14.54 -11.26 -18.94
C ARG A 198 13.05 -11.06 -19.25
N GLU A 199 12.71 -10.78 -20.50
CA GLU A 199 11.32 -10.53 -20.90
C GLU A 199 10.42 -11.77 -20.79
N ARG A 200 10.92 -12.95 -21.19
CA ARG A 200 10.15 -14.20 -21.08
C ARG A 200 9.94 -14.60 -19.63
N ARG A 201 10.98 -14.43 -18.80
CA ARG A 201 10.92 -14.66 -17.36
C ARG A 201 9.89 -13.73 -16.71
N TYR A 202 9.94 -12.44 -17.04
CA TYR A 202 8.98 -11.45 -16.59
C TYR A 202 7.55 -11.85 -16.93
N ILE A 203 7.25 -12.12 -18.20
CA ILE A 203 5.90 -12.49 -18.66
C ILE A 203 5.40 -13.73 -17.91
N PHE A 204 6.24 -14.75 -17.73
CA PHE A 204 5.86 -15.97 -17.02
C PHE A 204 5.51 -15.71 -15.55
N ILE A 205 6.38 -15.01 -14.82
CA ILE A 205 6.17 -14.73 -13.39
C ILE A 205 4.95 -13.83 -13.18
N VAL A 206 4.77 -12.81 -14.02
CA VAL A 206 3.63 -11.90 -13.96
C VAL A 206 2.33 -12.61 -14.31
N THR A 207 2.33 -13.50 -15.31
CA THR A 207 1.14 -14.30 -15.65
C THR A 207 0.70 -15.15 -14.47
N ILE A 208 1.64 -15.82 -13.79
CA ILE A 208 1.33 -16.57 -12.57
C ILE A 208 0.82 -15.64 -11.46
N GLY A 209 1.48 -14.50 -11.25
CA GLY A 209 1.06 -13.50 -10.28
C GLY A 209 -0.37 -13.00 -10.51
N ILE A 210 -0.73 -12.67 -11.76
CA ILE A 210 -2.08 -12.23 -12.15
C ILE A 210 -3.09 -13.35 -11.91
N ALA A 211 -2.78 -14.59 -12.29
CA ALA A 211 -3.68 -15.73 -12.06
C ALA A 211 -3.95 -15.94 -10.56
N MET A 212 -2.92 -15.74 -9.73
CA MET A 212 -3.04 -15.83 -8.28
C MET A 212 -3.83 -14.68 -7.67
N ALA A 213 -3.59 -13.44 -8.11
CA ALA A 213 -4.38 -12.30 -7.66
C ALA A 213 -5.85 -12.46 -8.05
N ALA A 214 -6.13 -12.95 -9.26
CA ALA A 214 -7.48 -13.28 -9.67
C ALA A 214 -8.11 -14.34 -8.75
N MET A 215 -7.38 -15.41 -8.42
CA MET A 215 -7.85 -16.43 -7.47
C MET A 215 -8.15 -15.85 -6.09
N LEU A 216 -7.30 -14.95 -5.57
CA LEU A 216 -7.49 -14.30 -4.27
C LEU A 216 -8.74 -13.39 -4.30
N ILE A 217 -8.89 -12.57 -5.33
CA ILE A 217 -10.07 -11.70 -5.51
C ILE A 217 -11.35 -12.53 -5.61
N LEU A 218 -11.34 -13.66 -6.32
CA LEU A 218 -12.48 -14.58 -6.41
C LEU A 218 -12.82 -15.22 -5.05
N LEU A 219 -11.80 -15.59 -4.28
CA LEU A 219 -11.97 -16.13 -2.94
C LEU A 219 -12.58 -15.07 -2.00
N GLU A 220 -12.06 -13.85 -2.00
CA GLU A 220 -12.61 -12.75 -1.21
C GLU A 220 -14.06 -12.43 -1.59
N ALA A 221 -14.35 -12.34 -2.89
CA ALA A 221 -15.71 -12.13 -3.37
C ALA A 221 -16.66 -13.24 -2.86
N SER A 222 -16.19 -14.49 -2.84
CA SER A 222 -16.95 -15.64 -2.31
C SER A 222 -17.19 -15.52 -0.82
N ILE A 223 -16.16 -15.14 -0.04
CA ILE A 223 -16.28 -14.92 1.40
C ILE A 223 -17.24 -13.76 1.69
N ILE A 224 -17.14 -12.64 0.97
CA ILE A 224 -18.06 -11.50 1.10
C ILE A 224 -19.50 -11.95 0.83
N LYS A 225 -19.73 -12.68 -0.27
CA LYS A 225 -21.06 -13.17 -0.65
C LYS A 225 -21.68 -14.05 0.43
N VAL A 226 -20.90 -14.95 1.02
CA VAL A 226 -21.37 -15.88 2.06
C VAL A 226 -21.57 -15.16 3.40
N SER A 227 -20.63 -14.33 3.82
CA SER A 227 -20.62 -13.72 5.16
C SER A 227 -21.52 -12.50 5.30
N ARG A 228 -21.74 -11.74 4.21
CA ARG A 228 -22.49 -10.46 4.25
C ARG A 228 -23.90 -10.59 4.84
N PRO A 229 -24.74 -11.58 4.47
CA PRO A 229 -26.09 -11.72 5.05
C PRO A 229 -26.09 -11.99 6.55
N TYR A 230 -25.05 -12.64 7.10
CA TYR A 230 -24.93 -12.89 8.53
C TYR A 230 -24.60 -11.60 9.28
N LEU A 231 -23.65 -10.80 8.77
CA LEU A 231 -23.33 -9.50 9.35
C LEU A 231 -24.50 -8.52 9.29
N VAL A 232 -25.27 -8.49 8.19
CA VAL A 232 -26.47 -7.64 8.11
C VAL A 232 -27.48 -7.99 9.21
N ARG A 233 -27.70 -9.28 9.48
CA ARG A 233 -28.60 -9.71 10.57
C ARG A 233 -28.08 -9.27 11.94
N MET A 234 -26.78 -9.38 12.17
CA MET A 234 -26.13 -8.94 13.40
C MET A 234 -26.25 -7.41 13.60
N ILE A 235 -25.95 -6.62 12.57
CA ILE A 235 -26.07 -5.15 12.61
C ILE A 235 -27.51 -4.72 12.91
N LYS A 236 -28.50 -5.35 12.26
CA LYS A 236 -29.92 -5.08 12.51
C LYS A 236 -30.31 -5.40 13.95
N TYR A 237 -29.89 -6.55 14.47
CA TYR A 237 -30.16 -6.94 15.86
C TYR A 237 -29.58 -5.94 16.86
N LEU A 238 -28.32 -5.51 16.67
CA LEU A 238 -27.67 -4.53 17.53
C LEU A 238 -28.36 -3.16 17.45
N THR A 239 -28.73 -2.73 16.25
CA THR A 239 -29.39 -1.43 16.03
C THR A 239 -30.77 -1.36 16.69
N ILE A 240 -31.53 -2.46 16.67
CA ILE A 240 -32.83 -2.55 17.36
C ILE A 240 -32.65 -2.44 18.87
N LYS A 241 -31.63 -3.09 19.44
CA LYS A 241 -31.37 -3.08 20.89
C LYS A 241 -30.88 -1.72 21.41
N LEU A 242 -30.32 -0.89 20.54
CA LEU A 242 -29.82 0.45 20.88
C LEU A 242 -30.89 1.55 20.81
N LYS A 243 -32.06 1.27 20.23
CA LYS A 243 -33.22 2.16 20.23
C LYS A 243 -34.13 1.84 21.41
#